data_AF-A0A972Y5M3-F1
#
_entry.id   AF-A0A972Y5M3-F1
#
_cell.length_a   1.000
_cell.length_b   1.000
_cell.length_c   1.000
_cell.angle_alpha   90.00
_cell.angle_beta   90.00
_cell.angle_gamma   90.00
#
_symmetry.space_group_name_H-M   'P 1'
#
loop_
_entity.id
_entity.type
_entity.pdbx_description
1 polymer ?
#
loop_
_entity_poly.entity_id
_entity_poly.type
_entity_poly.pdbx_seq_one_letter_code
_entity_poly.pdbx_strand_id
1 'polypeptide(L)'
;MKRFLLYCFMLLAGSAIAQAPQGFNYQTVVRDSGGNILANTNIGIQFRIHQIIATGTVVYTETHSLITNDYGLTSTVIGTGTSTDNFTTINWSNNTYFLEVAIDLTGGTSYMSMGTTQLLSVPYALNAAEANNVTGLEALDEGNGIGWRLIGRGPVLFANIGLNATDLSASITGGDYMGASGESSFTSGFQTIASGYASTALGGHTHAYGNYSTG
;
A
#
# COMPACT_ATOMS: atom_id res chain seq x y z
N MET A 1 -4.74 -0.04 -44.42
CA MET A 1 -3.38 -0.07 -43.84
C MET A 1 -3.21 0.99 -42.74
N LYS A 2 -3.40 2.29 -43.00
CA LYS A 2 -3.25 3.36 -41.98
C LYS A 2 -4.11 3.19 -40.72
N ARG A 3 -5.37 2.73 -40.86
CA ARG A 3 -6.29 2.51 -39.73
C ARG A 3 -5.92 1.27 -38.89
N PHE A 4 -5.35 0.24 -39.52
CA PHE A 4 -4.90 -0.98 -38.81
C PHE A 4 -3.67 -0.70 -37.94
N LEU A 5 -2.73 0.14 -38.41
CA LEU A 5 -1.60 0.61 -37.61
C LEU A 5 -2.04 1.37 -36.35
N LEU A 6 -3.11 2.16 -36.44
CA LEU A 6 -3.65 2.95 -35.33
C LEU A 6 -4.19 2.07 -34.20
N TYR A 7 -4.90 0.99 -34.53
CA TYR A 7 -5.43 0.04 -33.54
C TYR A 7 -4.31 -0.77 -32.86
N CYS A 8 -3.26 -1.15 -33.58
CA CYS A 8 -2.08 -1.79 -32.99
C CYS A 8 -1.34 -0.88 -31.99
N PHE A 9 -1.29 0.43 -32.28
CA PHE A 9 -0.65 1.41 -31.38
C PHE A 9 -1.47 1.64 -30.09
N MET A 10 -2.80 1.59 -30.18
CA MET A 10 -3.70 1.71 -29.02
C MET A 10 -3.62 0.50 -28.08
N LEU A 11 -3.43 -0.71 -28.63
CA LEU A 11 -3.26 -1.93 -27.84
C LEU A 11 -1.91 -2.00 -27.10
N LEU A 12 -0.87 -1.35 -27.64
CA LEU A 12 0.46 -1.29 -26.99
C LEU A 12 0.54 -0.27 -25.85
N ALA A 13 -0.35 0.72 -25.82
CA ALA A 13 -0.34 1.78 -24.80
C ALA A 13 -0.88 1.31 -23.43
N GLY A 14 -1.57 0.17 -23.37
CA GLY A 14 -2.22 -0.34 -22.15
C GLY A 14 -1.38 -1.29 -21.29
N SER A 15 -0.15 -1.61 -21.67
CA SER A 15 0.66 -2.67 -21.02
C SER A 15 1.96 -2.17 -20.37
N ALA A 16 2.02 -0.91 -19.96
CA ALA A 16 3.11 -0.40 -19.13
C ALA A 16 2.82 -0.69 -17.65
N ILE A 17 3.30 -1.83 -17.13
CA ILE A 17 3.40 -2.02 -15.68
C ILE A 17 4.59 -1.19 -15.19
N ALA A 18 4.34 0.03 -14.75
CA ALA A 18 5.32 0.82 -14.03
C ALA A 18 5.39 0.31 -12.58
N GLN A 19 6.22 -0.69 -12.31
CA GLN A 19 6.53 -1.03 -10.92
C GLN A 19 7.45 0.05 -10.37
N ALA A 20 7.02 0.70 -9.29
CA ALA A 20 7.87 1.63 -8.57
C ALA A 20 9.15 0.90 -8.13
N PRO A 21 10.33 1.54 -8.21
CA PRO A 21 11.58 0.92 -7.81
C PRO A 21 11.48 0.35 -6.38
N GLN A 22 11.77 -0.95 -6.23
CA GLN A 22 11.65 -1.68 -4.97
C GLN A 22 12.91 -1.54 -4.10
N GLY A 23 13.37 -0.31 -3.88
CA GLY A 23 14.61 -0.06 -3.16
C GLY A 23 14.91 1.41 -2.93
N PHE A 24 16.00 1.69 -2.22
CA PHE A 24 16.45 3.05 -1.93
C PHE A 24 17.96 3.21 -2.08
N ASN A 25 18.40 4.39 -2.49
CA ASN A 25 19.82 4.67 -2.72
C ASN A 25 20.60 4.71 -1.41
N TYR A 26 21.79 4.12 -1.43
CA TYR A 26 22.76 4.18 -0.35
C TYR A 26 24.13 4.58 -0.91
N GLN A 27 24.77 5.55 -0.26
CA GLN A 27 26.11 6.01 -0.60
C GLN A 27 26.98 6.03 0.65
N THR A 28 28.23 5.58 0.50
CA THR A 28 29.18 5.57 1.60
C THR A 28 30.60 5.78 1.11
N VAL A 29 31.43 6.36 1.98
CA VAL A 29 32.88 6.48 1.78
C VAL A 29 33.57 5.46 2.67
N VAL A 30 34.41 4.64 2.07
CA VAL A 30 35.06 3.52 2.73
C VAL A 30 36.49 3.87 3.10
N ARG A 31 36.84 3.62 4.35
CA ARG A 31 38.14 3.90 4.95
C ARG A 31 38.68 2.67 5.67
N ASP A 32 40.00 2.57 5.76
CA ASP A 32 40.68 1.56 6.56
C ASP A 32 40.69 1.94 8.06
N SER A 33 41.25 1.08 8.91
CA SER A 33 41.38 1.31 10.36
C SER A 33 42.32 2.47 10.73
N GLY A 34 43.19 2.89 9.80
CA GLY A 34 44.02 4.09 9.92
C GLY A 34 43.32 5.38 9.48
N GLY A 35 42.09 5.29 8.98
CA GLY A 35 41.32 6.41 8.44
C GLY A 35 41.67 6.78 6.99
N ASN A 36 42.54 6.02 6.33
CA ASN A 36 42.90 6.24 4.93
C ASN A 36 41.75 5.81 4.02
N ILE A 37 41.59 6.52 2.91
CA ILE A 37 40.60 6.21 1.88
C ILE A 37 41.01 4.91 1.18
N LEU A 38 40.07 3.97 1.06
CA LEU A 38 40.25 2.76 0.24
C LEU A 38 39.73 3.03 -1.16
N ALA A 39 40.60 3.55 -2.03
CA ALA A 39 40.27 3.88 -3.41
C ALA A 39 40.39 2.66 -4.36
N ASN A 40 39.56 2.60 -5.40
CA ASN A 40 39.62 1.59 -6.47
C ASN A 40 39.72 0.14 -5.96
N THR A 41 39.06 -0.15 -4.84
CA THR A 41 39.15 -1.43 -4.14
C THR A 41 37.82 -2.17 -4.22
N ASN A 42 37.87 -3.47 -4.53
CA ASN A 42 36.69 -4.32 -4.46
C ASN A 42 36.38 -4.67 -3.00
N ILE A 43 35.14 -4.41 -2.59
CA ILE A 43 34.65 -4.61 -1.24
C ILE A 43 33.34 -5.38 -1.26
N GLY A 44 33.11 -6.16 -0.22
CA GLY A 44 31.83 -6.78 0.06
C GLY A 44 31.05 -5.88 1.02
N ILE A 45 29.81 -5.54 0.70
CA ILE A 45 28.90 -4.87 1.63
C ILE A 45 27.72 -5.79 1.90
N GLN A 46 27.34 -5.92 3.17
CA GLN A 46 26.14 -6.57 3.61
C GLN A 46 25.23 -5.54 4.30
N PHE A 47 23.96 -5.55 3.90
CA PHE A 47 22.91 -4.78 4.56
C PHE A 47 22.00 -5.74 5.30
N ARG A 48 21.62 -5.39 6.52
CA ARG A 48 20.59 -6.08 7.29
C ARG A 48 19.59 -5.08 7.81
N ILE A 49 18.31 -5.45 7.74
CA ILE A 49 17.22 -4.63 8.27
C ILE A 49 16.71 -5.31 9.54
N HIS A 50 16.85 -4.62 10.67
CA HIS A 50 16.30 -5.04 11.96
C HIS A 50 14.94 -4.38 12.21
N GLN A 51 14.03 -5.09 12.87
CA GLN A 51 12.75 -4.54 13.33
C GLN A 51 12.77 -4.17 14.81
N ILE A 52 11.96 -3.18 15.19
CA ILE A 52 11.65 -2.71 16.56
C ILE A 52 12.82 -2.00 17.24
N ILE A 53 14.01 -2.60 17.27
CA ILE A 53 15.24 -2.03 17.87
C ILE A 53 16.47 -2.35 17.02
N ALA A 54 17.57 -1.63 17.24
CA ALA A 54 18.82 -1.77 16.47
C ALA A 54 19.45 -3.18 16.51
N THR A 55 19.21 -3.96 17.58
CA THR A 55 19.67 -5.34 17.71
C THR A 55 18.52 -6.35 17.58
N GLY A 56 17.40 -5.92 16.99
CA GLY A 56 16.19 -6.71 16.85
C GLY A 56 16.33 -7.83 15.83
N THR A 57 15.24 -8.54 15.57
CA THR A 57 15.21 -9.58 14.54
C THR A 57 15.52 -8.98 13.18
N VAL A 58 16.41 -9.63 12.43
CA VAL A 58 16.69 -9.29 11.03
C VAL A 58 15.54 -9.82 10.17
N VAL A 59 14.87 -8.92 9.45
CA VAL A 59 13.76 -9.25 8.54
C VAL A 59 14.18 -9.32 7.07
N TYR A 60 15.37 -8.80 6.76
CA TYR A 60 15.92 -8.80 5.41
C TYR A 60 17.44 -8.66 5.46
N THR A 61 18.13 -9.46 4.65
CA THR A 61 19.58 -9.39 4.45
C THR A 61 19.91 -9.42 2.97
N GLU A 62 20.79 -8.54 2.50
CA GLU A 62 21.35 -8.62 1.14
C GLU A 62 22.84 -8.33 1.12
N THR A 63 23.50 -8.75 0.05
CA THR A 63 24.92 -8.50 -0.17
C THR A 63 25.19 -7.88 -1.54
N HIS A 64 26.27 -7.10 -1.61
CA HIS A 64 26.79 -6.47 -2.82
C HIS A 64 28.31 -6.62 -2.88
N SER A 65 28.83 -6.85 -4.09
CA SER A 65 30.26 -6.64 -4.39
C SER A 65 30.38 -5.32 -5.13
N LEU A 66 31.04 -4.34 -4.54
CA LEU A 66 31.17 -2.98 -5.08
C LEU A 66 32.64 -2.60 -5.22
N ILE A 67 32.92 -1.69 -6.16
CA ILE A 67 34.25 -1.10 -6.31
C ILE A 67 34.15 0.36 -5.89
N THR A 68 35.04 0.79 -5.00
CA THR A 68 35.14 2.20 -4.59
C THR A 68 35.81 3.05 -5.67
N ASN A 69 35.47 4.34 -5.76
CA ASN A 69 36.16 5.26 -6.68
C ASN A 69 37.46 5.82 -6.08
N ASP A 70 38.09 6.78 -6.77
CA ASP A 70 39.33 7.46 -6.32
C ASP A 70 39.22 8.15 -4.95
N TYR A 71 37.99 8.43 -4.50
CA TYR A 71 37.69 9.05 -3.20
C TYR A 71 37.17 8.05 -2.16
N GLY A 72 37.20 6.75 -2.46
CA GLY A 72 36.65 5.69 -1.60
C GLY A 72 35.13 5.64 -1.57
N LEU A 73 34.46 6.41 -2.42
CA LEU A 73 33.00 6.47 -2.49
C LEU A 73 32.45 5.28 -3.26
N THR A 74 31.34 4.71 -2.79
CA THR A 74 30.53 3.77 -3.52
C THR A 74 29.04 4.10 -3.39
N SER A 75 28.25 3.69 -4.38
CA SER A 75 26.81 3.91 -4.44
C SER A 75 26.13 2.60 -4.83
N THR A 76 25.03 2.27 -4.17
CA THR A 76 24.20 1.10 -4.48
C THR A 76 22.74 1.39 -4.17
N VAL A 77 21.84 0.50 -4.60
CA VAL A 77 20.42 0.52 -4.23
C VAL A 77 20.18 -0.65 -3.29
N ILE A 78 19.70 -0.35 -2.09
CA ILE A 78 19.27 -1.35 -1.12
C ILE A 78 17.94 -1.93 -1.60
N GLY A 79 17.82 -3.26 -1.64
CA GLY A 79 16.69 -4.01 -2.19
C GLY A 79 16.96 -4.64 -3.56
N THR A 80 18.15 -4.43 -4.14
CA THR A 80 18.55 -5.01 -5.44
C THR A 80 19.79 -5.91 -5.34
N GLY A 81 20.26 -6.20 -4.14
CA GLY A 81 21.42 -7.05 -3.87
C GLY A 81 21.12 -8.54 -4.01
N THR A 82 22.13 -9.35 -3.72
CA THR A 82 21.97 -10.80 -3.62
C THR A 82 21.38 -11.13 -2.27
N SER A 83 20.21 -11.75 -2.24
CA SER A 83 19.47 -12.08 -1.03
C SER A 83 18.72 -13.40 -1.17
N THR A 84 18.55 -14.11 -0.05
CA THR A 84 17.59 -15.22 0.08
C THR A 84 16.20 -14.74 0.50
N ASP A 85 16.09 -13.49 0.95
CA ASP A 85 14.87 -12.86 1.44
C ASP A 85 14.17 -12.09 0.32
N ASN A 86 12.89 -11.77 0.53
CA ASN A 86 12.13 -10.95 -0.40
C ASN A 86 11.93 -9.54 0.17
N PHE A 87 12.55 -8.53 -0.45
CA PHE A 87 12.44 -7.14 0.00
C PHE A 87 11.00 -6.62 -0.01
N THR A 88 10.17 -7.14 -0.91
CA THR A 88 8.77 -6.69 -1.09
C THR A 88 7.84 -7.13 0.02
N THR A 89 8.22 -8.13 0.82
CA THR A 89 7.39 -8.63 1.91
C THR A 89 7.60 -7.89 3.23
N ILE A 90 8.53 -6.94 3.28
CA ILE A 90 8.76 -6.11 4.47
C ILE A 90 7.56 -5.17 4.67
N ASN A 91 6.86 -5.34 5.78
CA ASN A 91 5.75 -4.45 6.15
C ASN A 91 6.28 -3.16 6.81
N TRP A 92 6.63 -2.20 5.98
CA TRP A 92 7.19 -0.91 6.38
C TRP A 92 6.28 -0.05 7.29
N SER A 93 4.97 -0.31 7.37
CA SER A 93 4.02 0.47 8.18
C SER A 93 3.88 -0.04 9.62
N ASN A 94 4.23 -1.31 9.86
CA ASN A 94 3.91 -1.99 11.12
C ASN A 94 4.93 -1.75 12.25
N ASN A 95 6.20 -1.44 11.93
CA ASN A 95 7.28 -1.35 12.91
C ASN A 95 8.26 -0.21 12.61
N THR A 96 9.11 0.09 13.60
CA THR A 96 10.34 0.85 13.36
C THR A 96 11.42 -0.06 12.80
N TYR A 97 12.19 0.43 11.83
CA TYR A 97 13.23 -0.35 11.16
C TYR A 97 14.62 0.29 11.31
N PHE A 98 15.64 -0.54 11.34
CA PHE A 98 17.04 -0.13 11.49
C PHE A 98 17.90 -0.83 10.44
N LEU A 99 18.80 -0.08 9.80
CA LEU A 99 19.77 -0.58 8.84
C LEU A 99 21.11 -0.82 9.53
N GLU A 100 21.52 -2.08 9.64
CA GLU A 100 22.89 -2.48 9.93
C GLU A 100 23.68 -2.55 8.62
N VAL A 101 24.85 -1.93 8.61
CA VAL A 101 25.79 -1.99 7.48
C VAL A 101 27.02 -2.75 7.94
N ALA A 102 27.42 -3.79 7.21
CA ALA A 102 28.62 -4.55 7.47
C ALA A 102 29.49 -4.64 6.21
N ILE A 103 30.81 -4.65 6.38
CA ILE A 103 31.77 -4.55 5.27
C ILE A 103 32.85 -5.62 5.35
N ASP A 104 33.24 -6.17 4.21
CA ASP A 104 34.46 -6.94 4.02
C ASP A 104 35.37 -6.15 3.06
N LEU A 105 36.49 -5.64 3.58
CA LEU A 105 37.43 -4.81 2.83
C LEU A 105 38.22 -5.59 1.76
N THR A 106 38.17 -6.92 1.78
CA THR A 106 38.84 -7.80 0.82
C THR A 106 37.90 -8.28 -0.30
N GLY A 107 36.62 -7.90 -0.25
CA GLY A 107 35.63 -8.37 -1.22
C GLY A 107 35.12 -9.79 -0.96
N GLY A 108 35.44 -10.36 0.21
CA GLY A 108 35.00 -11.68 0.63
C GLY A 108 33.62 -11.68 1.31
N THR A 109 33.44 -12.63 2.23
CA THR A 109 32.18 -12.83 2.98
C THR A 109 32.37 -12.68 4.50
N SER A 110 33.53 -12.20 4.94
CA SER A 110 33.85 -11.97 6.36
C SER A 110 33.49 -10.55 6.76
N TYR A 111 32.19 -10.29 6.87
CA TYR A 111 31.65 -8.95 7.13
C TYR A 111 31.86 -8.49 8.57
N MET A 112 32.41 -7.29 8.73
CA MET A 112 32.50 -6.56 10.00
C MET A 112 31.41 -5.50 10.07
N SER A 113 30.64 -5.48 11.17
CA SER A 113 29.59 -4.48 11.38
C SER A 113 30.19 -3.08 11.56
N MET A 114 29.70 -2.13 10.77
CA MET A 114 30.06 -0.71 10.79
C MET A 114 29.05 0.14 11.59
N GLY A 115 28.04 -0.51 12.15
CA GLY A 115 27.01 0.12 12.97
C GLY A 115 25.61 -0.03 12.39
N THR A 116 24.65 0.33 13.24
CA THR A 116 23.22 0.24 12.95
C THR A 116 22.58 1.60 13.13
N THR A 117 21.80 2.03 12.14
CA THR A 117 21.11 3.33 12.13
C THR A 117 19.62 3.15 11.94
N GLN A 118 18.81 3.98 12.60
CA GLN A 118 17.36 3.93 12.42
C GLN A 118 16.97 4.49 11.04
N LEU A 119 16.11 3.77 10.32
CA LEU A 119 15.48 4.27 9.11
C LEU A 119 14.32 5.19 9.52
N LEU A 120 14.55 6.52 9.47
CA LEU A 120 13.54 7.52 9.82
C LEU A 120 12.46 7.70 8.75
N SER A 121 12.83 7.41 7.49
CA SER A 121 11.91 7.37 6.35
C SER A 121 12.25 6.14 5.52
N VAL A 122 11.33 5.20 5.48
CA VAL A 122 11.37 4.03 4.62
C VAL A 122 10.64 4.33 3.32
N PRO A 123 10.91 3.65 2.19
CA PRO A 123 10.31 3.95 0.90
C PRO A 123 8.79 4.10 0.99
N TYR A 124 8.32 5.35 0.96
CA TYR A 124 6.93 5.75 1.14
C TYR A 124 6.04 5.37 -0.06
N ALA A 125 6.61 4.78 -1.12
CA ALA A 125 5.90 4.41 -2.33
C ALA A 125 5.04 3.14 -2.21
N LEU A 126 5.23 2.30 -1.18
CA LEU A 126 4.35 1.14 -0.95
C LEU A 126 3.13 1.46 -0.07
N ASN A 127 3.19 2.51 0.76
CA ASN A 127 2.08 2.87 1.65
C ASN A 127 0.91 3.54 0.91
N ALA A 128 1.15 4.05 -0.31
CA ALA A 128 0.09 4.52 -1.20
C ALA A 128 -0.83 3.37 -1.68
N ALA A 129 -0.39 2.10 -1.61
CA ALA A 129 -1.24 0.94 -1.87
C ALA A 129 -2.18 0.64 -0.69
N GLU A 130 -1.79 0.95 0.55
CA GLU A 130 -2.63 0.79 1.75
C GLU A 130 -3.63 1.94 1.96
N ALA A 131 -3.49 3.07 1.25
CA ALA A 131 -4.55 4.08 1.16
C ALA A 131 -5.84 3.54 0.48
N ASN A 132 -5.82 2.32 -0.06
CA ASN A 132 -7.01 1.58 -0.50
C ASN A 132 -7.76 0.90 0.65
N ASN A 133 -7.28 0.95 1.89
CA ASN A 133 -8.08 0.57 3.05
C ASN A 133 -9.02 1.73 3.41
N VAL A 134 -9.89 2.08 2.46
CA VAL A 134 -11.00 3.01 2.68
C VAL A 134 -11.75 2.45 3.88
N THR A 135 -11.75 3.15 5.00
CA THR A 135 -12.66 2.89 6.10
C THR A 135 -13.77 3.91 5.93
N GLY A 136 -14.94 3.47 5.49
CA GLY A 136 -16.00 4.39 5.07
C GLY A 136 -17.02 3.73 4.17
N LEU A 137 -17.39 4.42 3.09
CA LEU A 137 -18.36 3.94 2.12
C LEU A 137 -17.65 3.21 0.96
N GLU A 138 -18.18 2.06 0.56
CA GLU A 138 -17.92 1.40 -0.72
C GLU A 138 -18.99 1.77 -1.75
N ALA A 139 -18.55 1.91 -3.00
CA ALA A 139 -19.46 2.00 -4.14
C ALA A 139 -19.93 0.59 -4.52
N LEU A 140 -21.25 0.39 -4.53
CA LEU A 140 -21.90 -0.88 -4.85
C LEU A 140 -22.80 -0.70 -6.08
N ASP A 141 -22.76 -1.68 -6.98
CA ASP A 141 -23.76 -1.83 -8.04
C ASP A 141 -24.46 -3.18 -7.86
N GLU A 142 -25.66 -3.14 -7.28
CA GLU A 142 -26.50 -4.30 -6.98
C GLU A 142 -27.63 -4.44 -8.02
N GLY A 143 -27.43 -3.93 -9.25
CA GLY A 143 -28.37 -4.03 -10.37
C GLY A 143 -29.28 -2.82 -10.56
N ASN A 144 -29.21 -1.84 -9.65
CA ASN A 144 -29.96 -0.58 -9.75
C ASN A 144 -29.07 0.60 -10.17
N GLY A 145 -27.77 0.39 -10.41
CA GLY A 145 -26.77 1.45 -10.60
C GLY A 145 -25.94 1.70 -9.35
N ILE A 146 -24.95 2.60 -9.45
CA ILE A 146 -23.95 2.83 -8.40
C ILE A 146 -24.58 3.61 -7.23
N GLY A 147 -24.54 3.04 -6.03
CA GLY A 147 -24.81 3.71 -4.75
C GLY A 147 -23.68 3.49 -3.74
N TRP A 148 -23.75 4.13 -2.58
CA TRP A 148 -22.69 4.13 -1.56
C TRP A 148 -23.17 3.59 -0.22
N ARG A 149 -22.47 2.61 0.35
CA ARG A 149 -22.80 2.00 1.65
C ARG A 149 -21.55 1.74 2.48
N LEU A 150 -21.68 1.71 3.81
CA LEU A 150 -20.57 1.31 4.69
C LEU A 150 -19.98 -0.06 4.29
N ILE A 151 -18.66 -0.14 4.26
CA ILE A 151 -17.93 -1.35 3.84
C ILE A 151 -18.34 -2.59 4.61
N GLY A 152 -18.53 -3.70 3.89
CA GLY A 152 -18.86 -5.00 4.44
C GLY A 152 -20.35 -5.17 4.76
N ARG A 153 -21.20 -4.24 4.33
CA ARG A 153 -22.66 -4.30 4.50
C ARG A 153 -23.33 -4.72 3.20
N GLY A 154 -23.28 -6.02 2.90
CA GLY A 154 -23.90 -6.60 1.70
C GLY A 154 -25.41 -6.89 1.84
N PRO A 155 -26.04 -7.43 0.78
CA PRO A 155 -27.50 -7.56 0.65
C PRO A 155 -28.14 -8.60 1.59
N VAL A 156 -27.36 -9.31 2.40
CA VAL A 156 -27.89 -10.25 3.40
C VAL A 156 -28.73 -9.54 4.47
N LEU A 157 -28.39 -8.29 4.78
CA LEU A 157 -29.05 -7.50 5.82
C LEU A 157 -29.73 -6.23 5.28
N PHE A 158 -29.54 -5.93 4.00
CA PHE A 158 -29.92 -4.68 3.35
C PHE A 158 -30.57 -4.99 2.00
N ALA A 159 -31.49 -4.13 1.56
CA ALA A 159 -31.98 -4.10 0.20
C ALA A 159 -30.84 -3.73 -0.77
N ASN A 160 -31.00 -4.09 -2.05
CA ASN A 160 -30.10 -3.60 -3.09
C ASN A 160 -30.07 -2.06 -3.07
N ILE A 161 -28.87 -1.49 -3.02
CA ILE A 161 -28.64 -0.06 -3.00
C ILE A 161 -29.25 0.58 -4.25
N GLY A 162 -29.83 1.77 -4.11
CA GLY A 162 -30.35 2.54 -5.24
C GLY A 162 -29.26 3.30 -5.99
N LEU A 163 -29.51 3.66 -7.25
CA LEU A 163 -28.66 4.60 -8.00
C LEU A 163 -28.49 5.91 -7.24
N ASN A 164 -27.25 6.38 -7.08
CA ASN A 164 -26.89 7.59 -6.33
C ASN A 164 -27.39 7.60 -4.88
N ALA A 165 -27.78 6.44 -4.33
CA ALA A 165 -28.23 6.34 -2.95
C ALA A 165 -27.04 6.34 -1.97
N THR A 166 -27.28 6.71 -0.72
CA THR A 166 -26.29 6.70 0.36
C THR A 166 -26.85 6.02 1.60
N ASP A 167 -26.18 4.96 2.05
CA ASP A 167 -26.61 4.11 3.16
C ASP A 167 -25.59 4.09 4.30
N LEU A 168 -25.94 4.78 5.38
CA LEU A 168 -25.20 4.82 6.65
C LEU A 168 -25.90 4.02 7.75
N SER A 169 -26.96 3.26 7.41
CA SER A 169 -27.81 2.57 8.37
C SER A 169 -27.23 1.24 8.82
N ALA A 170 -27.49 0.87 10.07
CA ALA A 170 -27.16 -0.42 10.68
C ALA A 170 -28.41 -1.31 10.76
N SER A 171 -28.26 -2.58 10.42
CA SER A 171 -29.30 -3.60 10.54
C SER A 171 -28.73 -4.84 11.21
N ILE A 172 -29.51 -5.45 12.11
CA ILE A 172 -29.18 -6.73 12.77
C ILE A 172 -30.22 -7.82 12.48
N THR A 173 -31.27 -7.47 11.74
CA THR A 173 -32.34 -8.39 11.35
C THR A 173 -32.35 -8.50 9.84
N GLY A 174 -32.08 -9.70 9.31
CA GLY A 174 -32.12 -9.97 7.88
C GLY A 174 -33.53 -9.84 7.31
N GLY A 175 -33.59 -9.29 6.11
CA GLY A 175 -34.80 -9.00 5.35
C GLY A 175 -34.44 -7.92 4.34
N ASP A 176 -34.55 -8.24 3.06
CA ASP A 176 -34.01 -7.51 1.89
C ASP A 176 -34.60 -6.10 1.65
N TYR A 177 -34.99 -5.39 2.72
CA TYR A 177 -35.77 -4.16 2.69
C TYR A 177 -35.13 -3.02 3.49
N MET A 178 -34.06 -3.29 4.27
CA MET A 178 -33.37 -2.26 5.07
C MET A 178 -32.38 -1.47 4.23
N GLY A 179 -32.14 -0.20 4.57
CA GLY A 179 -31.16 0.61 3.84
C GLY A 179 -31.77 1.60 2.84
N ALA A 180 -30.89 2.19 2.02
CA ALA A 180 -31.27 3.15 0.97
C ALA A 180 -31.40 2.45 -0.40
N SER A 181 -32.60 1.96 -0.73
CA SER A 181 -32.87 1.25 -1.98
C SER A 181 -33.50 2.12 -3.08
N GLY A 182 -34.03 3.29 -2.72
CA GLY A 182 -34.57 4.25 -3.69
C GLY A 182 -33.46 4.98 -4.45
N GLU A 183 -33.73 5.39 -5.69
CA GLU A 183 -32.82 6.27 -6.43
C GLU A 183 -32.64 7.61 -5.67
N SER A 184 -31.39 8.05 -5.52
CA SER A 184 -30.99 9.25 -4.77
C SER A 184 -31.48 9.26 -3.32
N SER A 185 -31.79 8.10 -2.73
CA SER A 185 -32.27 8.04 -1.36
C SER A 185 -31.13 8.06 -0.34
N PHE A 186 -31.46 8.48 0.89
CA PHE A 186 -30.49 8.60 1.99
C PHE A 186 -31.03 7.93 3.25
N THR A 187 -30.19 7.17 3.95
CA THR A 187 -30.57 6.58 5.24
C THR A 187 -29.45 6.61 6.26
N SER A 188 -29.79 6.81 7.53
CA SER A 188 -28.85 6.79 8.65
C SER A 188 -29.52 6.35 9.96
N GLY A 189 -28.78 5.61 10.78
CA GLY A 189 -29.23 5.15 12.09
C GLY A 189 -29.48 3.64 12.12
N PHE A 190 -30.45 3.16 12.90
CA PHE A 190 -30.67 1.74 13.17
C PHE A 190 -32.02 1.26 12.61
N GLN A 191 -31.98 0.21 11.79
CA GLN A 191 -33.16 -0.38 11.14
C GLN A 191 -34.02 0.67 10.39
N THR A 192 -33.38 1.45 9.52
CA THR A 192 -34.02 2.50 8.74
C THR A 192 -34.20 2.09 7.28
N ILE A 193 -35.28 2.56 6.63
CA ILE A 193 -35.63 2.22 5.24
C ILE A 193 -35.88 3.49 4.44
N ALA A 194 -35.18 3.67 3.32
CA ALA A 194 -35.44 4.75 2.35
C ALA A 194 -35.54 4.17 0.93
N SER A 195 -36.76 3.83 0.51
CA SER A 195 -37.02 3.09 -0.75
C SER A 195 -37.67 3.90 -1.86
N GLY A 196 -38.15 5.11 -1.58
CA GLY A 196 -38.74 6.00 -2.59
C GLY A 196 -37.68 6.79 -3.35
N TYR A 197 -38.03 7.31 -4.53
CA TYR A 197 -37.16 8.26 -5.24
C TYR A 197 -36.87 9.48 -4.36
N ALA A 198 -35.60 9.82 -4.16
CA ALA A 198 -35.14 10.92 -3.31
C ALA A 198 -35.74 10.89 -1.88
N SER A 199 -36.01 9.71 -1.32
CA SER A 199 -36.51 9.59 0.05
C SER A 199 -35.38 9.63 1.09
N THR A 200 -35.71 10.03 2.32
CA THR A 200 -34.75 10.13 3.43
C THR A 200 -35.31 9.49 4.69
N ALA A 201 -34.55 8.62 5.36
CA ALA A 201 -34.94 8.04 6.65
C ALA A 201 -33.83 8.20 7.70
N LEU A 202 -34.16 8.72 8.88
CA LEU A 202 -33.20 9.02 9.94
C LEU A 202 -33.62 8.46 11.30
N GLY A 203 -32.66 7.99 12.09
CA GLY A 203 -32.88 7.64 13.49
C GLY A 203 -33.02 6.14 13.73
N GLY A 204 -34.12 5.68 14.31
CA GLY A 204 -34.30 4.28 14.71
C GLY A 204 -35.67 3.76 14.30
N HIS A 205 -35.73 2.64 13.58
CA HIS A 205 -36.99 2.04 13.09
C HIS A 205 -37.82 2.98 12.21
N THR A 206 -37.14 3.78 11.40
CA THR A 206 -37.73 4.86 10.62
C THR A 206 -37.86 4.45 9.15
N HIS A 207 -39.04 4.63 8.55
CA HIS A 207 -39.30 4.20 7.18
C HIS A 207 -39.85 5.33 6.29
N ALA A 208 -39.22 5.52 5.12
CA ALA A 208 -39.57 6.49 4.10
C ALA A 208 -39.77 5.80 2.73
N TYR A 209 -41.00 5.35 2.49
CA TYR A 209 -41.37 4.57 1.29
C TYR A 209 -41.79 5.40 0.08
N GLY A 210 -42.27 6.63 0.29
CA GLY A 210 -42.80 7.50 -0.77
C GLY A 210 -41.70 8.27 -1.50
N ASN A 211 -41.98 8.69 -2.74
CA ASN A 211 -41.11 9.61 -3.45
C ASN A 211 -41.04 10.94 -2.71
N TYR A 212 -39.83 11.48 -2.53
CA TYR A 212 -39.54 12.70 -1.77
C TYR A 212 -40.00 12.64 -0.31
N SER A 213 -40.22 11.44 0.24
CA SER A 213 -40.67 11.28 1.62
C SER A 213 -39.52 11.38 2.61
N THR A 214 -39.82 11.89 3.81
CA THR A 214 -38.90 11.96 4.93
C THR A 214 -39.50 11.22 6.12
N GLY A 215 -38.74 10.29 6.68
CA GLY A 215 -39.06 9.58 7.92
C GLY A 215 -38.09 9.97 9.01
#